data_AF-A0A818MLE4-F1
#
_entry.id   AF-A0A818MLE4-F1
#
_cell.length_a   1.000
_cell.length_b   1.000
_cell.length_c   1.000
_cell.angle_alpha   90.00
_cell.angle_beta   90.00
_cell.angle_gamma   90.00
#
_symmetry.space_group_name_H-M   'P 1'
#
loop_
_entity.id
_entity.type
_entity.pdbx_description
1 polymer ?
#
loop_
_entity_poly.entity_id
_entity_poly.type
_entity_poly.pdbx_seq_one_letter_code
_entity_poly.pdbx_strand_id
1 'polypeptide(L)'
;TPPLSSEAKLTIKVNDINEYCPQLVNFSSEPYIFVSRQRFKKSPGEIFTYRLFGFDKDISDQSNITFNLLSSKYSSIFKINSNGFLTIDDLPLKIPSIIELDYSLTDTFFPEPCIKQDKLIVLIGDTSIDRDHLINEYEKQLETSQHQRLMTQKLANNKHKKQETIIFLLTFSLSTLIICIGVFCLFLICCRKQKRRNRERSIATKSSSLINPSLLEDSKQQSPHSFITDCNGKSSLLPPLR
;
A
#
# COMPACT_ATOMS: atom_id res chain seq x y z
N THR A 1 -34.02 -58.04 -29.54
CA THR A 1 -33.03 -57.22 -30.27
C THR A 1 -31.74 -57.20 -29.47
N PRO A 2 -30.56 -57.34 -30.08
CA PRO A 2 -29.29 -57.28 -29.35
C PRO A 2 -28.97 -55.82 -28.95
N PRO A 3 -28.29 -55.58 -27.81
CA PRO A 3 -27.92 -54.23 -27.37
C PRO A 3 -26.82 -53.65 -28.25
N LEU A 4 -26.95 -52.37 -28.59
CA LEU A 4 -25.94 -51.61 -29.33
C LEU A 4 -25.12 -50.79 -28.34
N SER A 5 -23.79 -50.96 -28.37
CA SER A 5 -22.85 -50.14 -27.62
C SER A 5 -21.90 -49.42 -28.58
N SER A 6 -21.54 -48.18 -28.23
CA SER A 6 -20.55 -47.39 -28.93
C SER A 6 -19.63 -46.76 -27.88
N GLU A 7 -18.33 -46.83 -28.09
CA GLU A 7 -17.33 -46.16 -27.27
C GLU A 7 -16.69 -45.01 -28.04
N ALA A 8 -16.33 -43.95 -27.33
CA ALA A 8 -15.58 -42.82 -27.86
C ALA A 8 -14.39 -42.53 -26.96
N LYS A 9 -13.23 -42.24 -27.55
CA LYS A 9 -12.02 -41.87 -26.83
C LYS A 9 -11.93 -40.34 -26.69
N LEU A 10 -12.09 -39.84 -25.47
CA LEU A 10 -11.77 -38.46 -25.13
C LEU A 10 -10.31 -38.36 -24.70
N THR A 11 -9.54 -37.49 -25.34
CA THR A 11 -8.18 -37.14 -24.87
C THR A 11 -8.19 -35.70 -24.41
N ILE A 12 -7.92 -35.50 -23.11
CA ILE A 12 -7.76 -34.17 -22.51
C ILE A 12 -6.27 -33.91 -22.37
N LYS A 13 -5.77 -32.84 -22.99
CA LYS A 13 -4.41 -32.36 -22.79
C LYS A 13 -4.46 -31.19 -21.81
N VAL A 14 -3.80 -31.32 -20.67
CA VAL A 14 -3.55 -30.22 -19.74
C VAL A 14 -2.18 -29.65 -20.09
N ASN A 15 -2.14 -28.36 -20.42
CA ASN A 15 -0.88 -27.66 -20.59
C ASN A 15 -0.46 -27.09 -19.24
N ASP A 16 0.84 -27.17 -18.98
CA ASP A 16 1.43 -26.60 -17.78
C ASP A 16 1.58 -25.07 -17.92
N ILE A 17 1.65 -24.36 -16.80
CA ILE A 17 1.81 -22.90 -16.74
C ILE A 17 2.99 -22.55 -15.84
N ASN A 18 3.69 -21.45 -16.15
CA ASN A 18 4.82 -20.99 -15.34
C ASN A 18 4.29 -20.29 -14.07
N GLU A 19 4.25 -20.99 -12.95
CA GLU A 19 3.76 -20.47 -11.66
C GLU A 19 4.91 -19.98 -10.77
N TYR A 20 6.13 -20.46 -11.01
CA TYR A 20 7.33 -20.17 -10.25
C TYR A 20 8.38 -19.51 -11.17
N CYS A 21 9.32 -18.83 -10.53
CA CYS A 21 10.43 -18.18 -11.21
C CYS A 21 11.73 -18.79 -10.71
N PRO A 22 12.80 -18.77 -11.52
CA PRO A 22 14.05 -19.39 -11.13
C PRO A 22 14.68 -18.67 -9.95
N GLN A 23 15.28 -19.45 -9.05
CA GLN A 23 15.96 -18.98 -7.85
C GLN A 23 17.39 -19.50 -7.79
N LEU A 24 18.30 -18.73 -7.19
CA LEU A 24 19.65 -19.18 -6.96
C LEU A 24 19.66 -20.20 -5.82
N VAL A 25 20.25 -21.37 -6.08
CA VAL A 25 20.52 -22.38 -5.07
C VAL A 25 22.00 -22.32 -4.74
N ASN A 26 22.32 -21.97 -3.50
CA ASN A 26 23.69 -22.03 -3.04
C ASN A 26 23.92 -23.37 -2.33
N PHE A 27 24.94 -24.12 -2.76
CA PHE A 27 25.33 -25.38 -2.11
C PHE A 27 25.99 -25.16 -0.76
N SER A 28 26.56 -23.97 -0.55
CA SER A 28 26.95 -23.48 0.77
C SER A 28 25.73 -22.87 1.44
N SER A 29 25.52 -23.15 2.73
CA SER A 29 24.51 -22.49 3.56
C SER A 29 24.69 -20.97 3.69
N GLU A 30 25.79 -20.43 3.16
CA GLU A 30 26.11 -19.01 3.17
C GLU A 30 25.70 -18.37 1.82
N PRO A 31 24.98 -17.24 1.78
CA PRO A 31 24.61 -16.54 0.54
C PRO A 31 25.75 -15.71 -0.09
N TYR A 32 27.00 -15.98 0.29
CA TYR A 32 28.16 -15.16 -0.03
C TYR A 32 29.19 -15.92 -0.87
N ILE A 33 29.88 -15.22 -1.77
CA ILE A 33 31.07 -15.75 -2.44
C ILE A 33 32.30 -15.08 -1.84
N PHE A 34 33.20 -15.87 -1.25
CA PHE A 34 34.48 -15.37 -0.77
C PHE A 34 35.59 -15.56 -1.81
N VAL A 35 36.33 -14.49 -2.09
CA VAL A 35 37.45 -14.46 -3.03
C VAL A 35 38.70 -13.97 -2.31
N SER A 36 39.70 -14.86 -2.19
CA SER A 36 40.99 -14.51 -1.57
C SER A 36 41.92 -13.81 -2.57
N ARG A 37 42.41 -12.61 -2.22
CA ARG A 37 43.43 -11.88 -2.99
C ARG A 37 44.75 -12.63 -3.08
N GLN A 38 45.07 -13.47 -2.09
CA GLN A 38 46.30 -14.27 -2.11
C GLN A 38 46.32 -15.25 -3.29
N ARG A 39 45.15 -15.68 -3.79
CA ARG A 39 45.06 -16.58 -4.94
C ARG A 39 45.73 -15.97 -6.17
N PHE A 40 45.38 -14.74 -6.51
CA PHE A 40 45.91 -14.02 -7.67
C PHE A 40 47.39 -13.65 -7.51
N LYS A 41 47.87 -13.46 -6.27
CA LYS A 41 49.30 -13.23 -5.99
C LYS A 41 50.14 -14.50 -6.17
N LYS A 42 49.63 -15.66 -5.73
CA LYS A 42 50.32 -16.94 -5.80
C LYS A 42 50.34 -17.51 -7.22
N SER A 43 49.26 -17.29 -7.97
CA SER A 43 49.10 -17.78 -9.34
C SER A 43 48.72 -16.64 -10.29
N PRO A 44 49.66 -15.76 -10.68
CA PRO A 44 49.37 -14.70 -11.64
C PRO A 44 48.83 -15.27 -12.96
N GLY A 45 47.70 -14.74 -13.43
CA GLY A 45 47.03 -15.22 -14.65
C GLY A 45 46.08 -16.41 -14.46
N GLU A 46 45.96 -16.95 -13.24
CA GLU A 46 44.93 -17.95 -12.93
C GLU A 46 43.55 -17.29 -12.84
N ILE A 47 42.60 -17.76 -13.66
CA ILE A 47 41.22 -17.29 -13.66
C ILE A 47 40.47 -18.00 -12.53
N PHE A 48 40.00 -17.22 -11.55
CA PHE A 48 39.07 -17.74 -10.55
C PHE A 48 37.73 -18.04 -11.22
N THR A 49 37.20 -19.23 -11.00
CA THR A 49 35.90 -19.66 -11.53
C THR A 49 35.03 -20.20 -10.40
N TYR A 50 33.80 -19.68 -10.28
CA TYR A 50 32.79 -20.14 -9.33
C TYR A 50 31.50 -20.48 -10.08
N ARG A 51 30.86 -21.60 -9.73
CA ARG A 51 29.65 -22.06 -10.39
C ARG A 51 28.41 -21.74 -9.56
N LEU A 52 27.50 -20.98 -10.16
CA LEU A 52 26.16 -20.69 -9.67
C LEU A 52 25.19 -21.74 -10.18
N PHE A 53 24.12 -21.97 -9.42
CA PHE A 53 23.09 -22.95 -9.76
C PHE A 53 21.71 -22.33 -9.60
N GLY A 54 20.89 -22.52 -10.62
CA GLY A 54 19.51 -22.06 -10.67
C GLY A 54 18.59 -23.23 -10.41
N PHE A 55 17.47 -22.97 -9.78
CA PHE A 55 16.40 -23.92 -9.61
C PHE A 55 15.06 -23.26 -9.88
N ASP A 56 14.28 -23.91 -10.73
CA ASP A 56 12.89 -23.59 -11.00
C ASP A 56 12.05 -24.85 -10.83
N LYS A 57 10.93 -24.73 -10.13
CA LYS A 57 10.05 -25.86 -9.83
C LYS A 57 9.29 -26.33 -11.07
N ASP A 58 9.04 -25.44 -12.03
CA ASP A 58 8.23 -25.74 -13.22
C ASP A 58 9.05 -26.34 -14.36
N ILE A 59 10.38 -26.20 -14.29
CA ILE A 59 11.28 -26.73 -15.31
C ILE A 59 11.85 -28.08 -14.86
N SER A 60 11.67 -29.11 -15.69
CA SER A 60 12.29 -30.41 -15.45
C SER A 60 13.81 -30.39 -15.67
N ASP A 61 14.27 -29.64 -16.66
CA ASP A 61 15.69 -29.46 -16.98
C ASP A 61 16.22 -28.10 -16.52
N GLN A 62 16.84 -28.10 -15.34
CA GLN A 62 17.42 -26.91 -14.70
C GLN A 62 18.57 -26.28 -15.51
N SER A 63 19.13 -26.99 -16.49
CA SER A 63 20.18 -26.44 -17.36
C SER A 63 19.66 -25.37 -18.33
N ASN A 64 18.34 -25.30 -18.50
CA ASN A 64 17.68 -24.25 -19.28
C ASN A 64 17.57 -22.91 -18.53
N ILE A 65 17.94 -22.85 -17.25
CA ILE A 65 17.99 -21.58 -16.53
C ILE A 65 19.25 -20.83 -16.95
N THR A 66 19.06 -19.62 -17.45
CA THR A 66 20.14 -18.76 -17.92
C THR A 66 20.46 -17.67 -16.91
N PHE A 67 21.74 -17.34 -16.80
CA PHE A 67 22.27 -16.32 -15.92
C PHE A 67 22.74 -15.11 -16.71
N ASN A 68 22.56 -13.93 -16.14
CA ASN A 68 23.14 -12.71 -16.69
C ASN A 68 23.55 -11.76 -15.57
N LEU A 69 24.76 -11.22 -15.65
CA LEU A 69 25.21 -10.17 -14.75
C LEU A 69 24.72 -8.82 -15.28
N LEU A 70 24.00 -8.07 -14.48
CA LEU A 70 23.56 -6.74 -14.86
C LEU A 70 24.76 -5.76 -14.83
N SER A 71 24.66 -4.70 -15.62
CA SER A 71 25.73 -3.72 -15.74
C SER A 71 26.04 -3.08 -14.39
N SER A 72 27.31 -3.08 -14.01
CA SER A 72 27.82 -2.47 -12.79
C SER A 72 29.17 -1.81 -13.04
N LYS A 73 29.63 -0.99 -12.09
CA LYS A 73 30.99 -0.42 -12.14
C LYS A 73 32.11 -1.48 -12.12
N TYR A 74 31.78 -2.74 -11.83
CA TYR A 74 32.72 -3.85 -11.74
C TYR A 74 32.56 -4.88 -12.86
N SER A 75 31.75 -4.60 -13.90
CA SER A 75 31.53 -5.53 -15.02
C SER A 75 32.79 -5.84 -15.84
N SER A 76 33.86 -5.04 -15.70
CA SER A 76 35.17 -5.36 -16.28
C SER A 76 35.94 -6.43 -15.50
N ILE A 77 35.59 -6.67 -14.23
CA ILE A 77 36.29 -7.54 -13.28
C ILE A 77 35.51 -8.85 -13.10
N PHE A 78 34.20 -8.75 -12.88
CA PHE A 78 33.32 -9.90 -12.70
C PHE A 78 32.55 -10.16 -13.98
N LYS A 79 32.61 -11.39 -14.45
CA LYS A 79 31.88 -11.85 -15.64
C LYS A 79 31.09 -13.09 -15.27
N ILE A 80 29.81 -13.15 -15.67
CA ILE A 80 28.99 -14.36 -15.55
C ILE A 80 28.54 -14.75 -16.95
N ASN A 81 28.74 -16.02 -17.31
CA ASN A 81 28.18 -16.55 -18.55
C ASN A 81 26.75 -17.07 -18.34
N SER A 82 26.05 -17.37 -19.44
CA SER A 82 24.67 -17.89 -19.41
C SER A 82 24.51 -19.16 -18.57
N ASN A 83 25.57 -19.93 -18.39
CA ASN A 83 25.56 -21.21 -17.69
C ASN A 83 25.89 -21.07 -16.19
N GLY A 84 25.97 -19.84 -15.67
CA GLY A 84 26.19 -19.56 -14.26
C GLY A 84 27.64 -19.63 -13.80
N PHE A 85 28.63 -19.63 -14.71
CA PHE A 85 30.04 -19.52 -14.31
C PHE A 85 30.42 -18.06 -14.10
N LEU A 86 30.68 -17.69 -12.84
CA LEU A 86 31.33 -16.45 -12.45
C LEU A 86 32.84 -16.60 -12.62
N THR A 87 33.45 -15.73 -13.41
CA THR A 87 34.90 -15.69 -13.64
C THR A 87 35.50 -14.36 -13.22
N ILE A 88 36.70 -14.41 -12.63
CA ILE A 88 37.50 -13.24 -12.25
C ILE A 88 38.94 -13.49 -12.72
N ASP A 89 39.42 -12.63 -13.61
CA ASP A 89 40.75 -12.76 -14.23
C ASP A 89 41.85 -12.22 -13.29
N ASP A 90 41.60 -11.05 -12.70
CA ASP A 90 42.48 -10.41 -11.71
C ASP A 90 41.68 -9.49 -10.78
N LEU A 91 42.20 -9.23 -9.58
CA LEU A 91 41.60 -8.33 -8.60
C LEU A 91 42.44 -7.06 -8.41
N PRO A 92 41.92 -5.88 -8.78
CA PRO A 92 42.60 -4.62 -8.52
C PRO A 92 42.88 -4.39 -7.04
N LEU A 93 44.02 -3.75 -6.74
CA LEU A 93 44.41 -3.39 -5.38
C LEU A 93 43.39 -2.47 -4.69
N LYS A 94 42.79 -1.55 -5.46
CA LYS A 94 41.82 -0.54 -4.96
C LYS A 94 40.36 -0.95 -5.19
N ILE A 95 40.03 -2.23 -5.02
CA ILE A 95 38.64 -2.70 -5.08
C ILE A 95 38.07 -2.87 -3.65
N PRO A 96 36.80 -2.51 -3.39
CA PRO A 96 36.18 -2.71 -2.08
C PRO A 96 36.11 -4.18 -1.66
N SER A 97 36.09 -4.42 -0.34
CA SER A 97 36.05 -5.78 0.22
C SER A 97 34.65 -6.40 0.22
N ILE A 98 33.60 -5.60 0.07
CA ILE A 98 32.21 -6.06 -0.04
C ILE A 98 31.64 -5.47 -1.33
N ILE A 99 31.16 -6.33 -2.21
CA ILE A 99 30.62 -5.94 -3.51
C ILE A 99 29.25 -6.61 -3.68
N GLU A 100 28.26 -5.79 -4.01
CA GLU A 100 26.95 -6.27 -4.47
C GLU A 100 26.91 -6.20 -5.99
N LEU A 101 26.59 -7.32 -6.63
CA LEU A 101 26.39 -7.41 -8.07
C LEU A 101 24.95 -7.79 -8.35
N ASP A 102 24.23 -6.98 -9.11
CA ASP A 102 22.88 -7.35 -9.54
C ASP A 102 22.98 -8.37 -10.68
N TYR A 103 22.21 -9.44 -10.59
CA TYR A 103 22.13 -10.49 -11.61
C TYR A 103 20.68 -10.79 -11.94
N SER A 104 20.45 -11.44 -13.08
CA SER A 104 19.17 -12.00 -13.46
C SER A 104 19.27 -13.48 -13.78
N LEU A 105 18.24 -14.21 -13.35
CA LEU A 105 17.94 -15.59 -13.75
C LEU A 105 16.77 -15.55 -14.71
N THR A 106 16.81 -16.38 -15.75
CA THR A 106 15.73 -16.47 -16.73
C THR A 106 15.49 -17.91 -17.09
N ASP A 107 14.26 -18.36 -16.90
CA ASP A 107 13.80 -19.67 -17.36
C ASP A 107 13.50 -19.65 -18.88
N THR A 108 13.24 -20.82 -19.45
CA THR A 108 12.81 -20.97 -20.84
C THR A 108 11.36 -21.45 -20.94
N PHE A 109 10.55 -21.25 -19.91
CA PHE A 109 9.19 -21.76 -19.89
C PHE A 109 8.32 -20.98 -20.89
N PHE A 110 7.39 -21.68 -21.57
CA PHE A 110 6.49 -21.10 -22.57
C PHE A 110 5.05 -21.06 -22.01
N PRO A 111 4.24 -20.01 -22.26
CA PRO A 111 4.44 -18.92 -23.20
C PRO A 111 5.29 -17.76 -22.72
N GLU A 112 5.41 -17.57 -21.40
CA GLU A 112 6.08 -16.40 -20.82
C GLU A 112 7.21 -16.86 -19.90
N PRO A 113 8.48 -16.62 -20.28
CA PRO A 113 9.59 -16.95 -19.42
C PRO A 113 9.64 -15.98 -18.24
N CYS A 114 9.90 -16.48 -17.04
CA CYS A 114 10.10 -15.61 -15.88
C CYS A 114 11.55 -15.12 -15.80
N ILE A 115 11.69 -13.81 -15.58
CA ILE A 115 12.97 -13.15 -15.30
C ILE A 115 12.99 -12.71 -13.84
N LYS A 116 13.88 -13.30 -13.05
CA LYS A 116 14.11 -12.93 -11.65
C LYS A 116 15.40 -12.16 -11.51
N GLN A 117 15.35 -10.97 -10.93
CA GLN A 117 16.54 -10.18 -10.57
C GLN A 117 16.82 -10.28 -9.07
N ASP A 118 18.10 -10.36 -8.72
CA ASP A 118 18.56 -10.45 -7.33
C ASP A 118 20.03 -10.00 -7.19
N LYS A 119 20.58 -10.04 -5.97
CA LYS A 119 21.92 -9.59 -5.64
C LYS A 119 22.86 -10.72 -5.27
N LEU A 120 24.03 -10.72 -5.89
CA LEU A 120 25.15 -11.58 -5.56
C LEU A 120 26.16 -10.81 -4.71
N ILE A 121 26.45 -11.33 -3.52
CA ILE A 121 27.37 -10.68 -2.58
C ILE A 121 28.75 -11.35 -2.69
N VAL A 122 29.74 -10.56 -3.10
CA VAL A 122 31.13 -11.00 -3.22
C VAL A 122 31.96 -10.34 -2.13
N LEU A 123 32.60 -11.17 -1.32
CA LEU A 123 33.49 -10.78 -0.24
C LEU A 123 34.94 -10.98 -0.67
N ILE A 124 35.76 -9.95 -0.56
CA ILE A 124 37.16 -9.96 -0.97
C ILE A 124 38.05 -9.73 0.24
N GLY A 125 38.80 -10.75 0.62
CA GLY A 125 39.75 -10.71 1.73
C GLY A 125 41.06 -11.42 1.40
N ASP A 126 41.92 -11.63 2.39
CA ASP A 126 43.15 -12.40 2.21
C ASP A 126 43.02 -13.82 2.79
N THR A 127 42.35 -13.94 3.94
CA THR A 127 42.27 -15.15 4.78
C THR A 127 40.83 -15.53 5.13
N SER A 128 40.62 -16.72 5.70
CA SER A 128 39.30 -17.13 6.22
C SER A 128 38.82 -16.27 7.40
N ILE A 129 39.73 -15.69 8.18
CA ILE A 129 39.37 -14.78 9.28
C ILE A 129 38.77 -13.50 8.70
N ASP A 130 39.32 -13.00 7.60
CA ASP A 130 38.77 -11.84 6.90
C ASP A 130 37.36 -12.13 6.37
N ARG A 131 37.12 -13.35 5.87
CA ARG A 131 35.78 -13.77 5.43
C ARG A 131 34.75 -13.59 6.54
N ASP A 132 35.00 -14.15 7.72
CA ASP A 132 34.03 -14.14 8.81
C ASP A 132 33.78 -12.72 9.33
N HIS A 133 34.83 -11.89 9.38
CA HIS A 133 34.69 -10.47 9.70
C HIS A 133 33.82 -9.74 8.67
N LEU A 134 34.06 -9.96 7.38
CA LEU A 134 33.32 -9.30 6.29
C LEU A 134 31.85 -9.74 6.24
N ILE A 135 31.55 -10.99 6.57
CA ILE A 135 30.16 -11.47 6.72
C ILE A 135 29.46 -10.69 7.84
N ASN A 136 30.05 -10.64 9.04
CA ASN A 136 29.49 -9.91 10.17
C ASN A 136 29.33 -8.40 9.86
N GLU A 137 30.30 -7.81 9.16
CA GLU A 137 30.23 -6.42 8.73
C GLU A 137 29.05 -6.18 7.78
N TYR A 138 28.87 -7.05 6.78
CA TYR A 138 27.77 -6.96 5.83
C TYR A 138 26.40 -7.14 6.50
N GLU A 139 26.26 -8.16 7.36
CA GLU A 139 25.01 -8.42 8.07
C GLU A 139 24.62 -7.24 8.98
N LYS A 140 25.59 -6.67 9.69
CA LYS A 140 25.36 -5.46 10.50
C LYS A 140 24.92 -4.25 9.65
N GLN A 141 25.50 -4.09 8.44
CA GLN A 141 25.07 -3.04 7.50
C GLN A 141 23.63 -3.27 7.05
N LEU A 142 23.25 -4.51 6.78
CA LEU A 142 21.91 -4.89 6.36
C LEU A 142 20.88 -4.60 7.47
N GLU A 143 21.16 -5.00 8.71
CA GLU A 143 20.30 -4.73 9.87
C GLU A 143 20.12 -3.23 10.11
N THR A 144 21.21 -2.47 10.03
CA THR A 144 21.18 -1.01 10.21
C THR A 144 20.31 -0.34 9.15
N SER A 145 20.45 -0.77 7.88
CA SER A 145 19.64 -0.27 6.76
C SER A 145 18.15 -0.58 6.94
N GLN A 146 17.81 -1.80 7.36
CA GLN A 146 16.43 -2.20 7.64
C GLN A 146 15.84 -1.42 8.81
N HIS A 147 16.60 -1.28 9.90
CA HIS A 147 16.16 -0.51 11.07
C HIS A 147 15.91 0.96 10.69
N GLN A 148 16.78 1.56 9.90
CA GLN A 148 16.63 2.94 9.45
C GLN A 148 15.38 3.11 8.55
N ARG A 149 15.14 2.19 7.61
CA ARG A 149 13.90 2.17 6.80
C ARG A 149 12.65 2.08 7.67
N LEU A 150 12.64 1.21 8.67
CA LEU A 150 11.53 1.07 9.61
C LEU A 150 11.29 2.35 10.41
N MET A 151 12.37 3.00 10.88
CA MET A 151 12.28 4.26 11.61
C MET A 151 11.75 5.40 10.74
N THR A 152 12.21 5.50 9.48
CA THR A 152 11.70 6.48 8.51
C THR A 152 10.22 6.24 8.21
N GLN A 153 9.79 4.98 8.05
CA GLN A 153 8.39 4.64 7.82
C GLN A 153 7.51 4.98 9.03
N LYS A 154 7.97 4.66 10.25
CA LYS A 154 7.27 5.05 11.50
C LYS A 154 7.14 6.56 11.63
N LEU A 155 8.20 7.31 11.31
CA LEU A 155 8.17 8.77 11.31
C LEU A 155 7.16 9.32 10.30
N ALA A 156 7.14 8.77 9.08
CA ALA A 156 6.19 9.15 8.04
C ALA A 156 4.74 8.88 8.46
N ASN A 157 4.45 7.69 9.01
CA ASN A 157 3.12 7.34 9.53
C ASN A 157 2.70 8.25 10.69
N ASN A 158 3.60 8.56 11.62
CA ASN A 158 3.32 9.48 12.72
C ASN A 158 3.04 10.90 12.22
N LYS A 159 3.77 11.36 11.20
CA LYS A 159 3.51 12.65 10.55
C LYS A 159 2.14 12.68 9.88
N HIS A 160 1.77 11.62 9.15
CA HIS A 160 0.45 11.48 8.54
C HIS A 160 -0.66 11.52 9.60
N LYS A 161 -0.54 10.71 10.66
CA LYS A 161 -1.51 10.66 11.76
C LYS A 161 -1.66 12.01 12.48
N LYS A 162 -0.55 12.73 12.69
CA LYS A 162 -0.58 14.08 13.28
C LYS A 162 -1.30 15.07 12.36
N GLN A 163 -1.07 14.99 11.06
CA GLN A 163 -1.74 15.84 10.07
C GLN A 163 -3.25 15.58 10.01
N GLU A 164 -3.67 14.32 10.01
CA GLU A 164 -5.10 13.95 10.09
C GLU A 164 -5.73 14.51 11.37
N THR A 165 -5.06 14.37 12.52
CA THR A 165 -5.56 14.88 13.80
C THR A 165 -5.77 16.40 13.76
N ILE A 166 -4.85 17.16 13.16
CA ILE A 166 -4.99 18.61 13.00
C ILE A 166 -6.17 18.95 12.08
N ILE A 167 -6.35 18.21 10.98
CA ILE A 167 -7.49 18.42 10.07
C ILE A 167 -8.83 18.14 10.77
N PHE A 168 -8.92 17.07 11.56
CA PHE A 168 -10.12 16.76 12.35
C PHE A 168 -10.44 17.86 13.39
N LEU A 169 -9.43 18.39 14.08
CA LEU A 169 -9.63 19.48 15.05
C LEU A 169 -10.11 20.78 14.37
N LEU A 170 -9.52 21.14 13.23
CA LEU A 170 -9.91 22.34 12.48
C LEU A 170 -11.34 22.23 11.92
N THR A 171 -11.70 21.08 11.34
CA THR A 171 -13.06 20.85 10.82
C THR A 171 -14.10 20.90 11.93
N PHE A 172 -13.84 20.25 13.08
CA PHE A 172 -14.74 20.30 14.24
C PHE A 172 -14.93 21.74 14.74
N SER A 173 -13.85 22.52 14.88
CA SER A 173 -13.93 23.92 15.33
C SER A 173 -14.77 24.79 14.38
N LEU A 174 -14.59 24.65 13.07
CA LEU A 174 -15.35 25.40 12.06
C LEU A 174 -16.83 25.03 12.08
N SER A 175 -17.16 23.74 12.21
CA SER A 175 -18.54 23.29 12.33
C SER A 175 -19.24 23.86 13.57
N THR A 176 -18.56 23.88 14.73
CA THR A 176 -19.13 24.47 15.95
C THR A 176 -19.39 25.98 15.80
N LEU A 177 -18.48 26.71 15.16
CA LEU A 177 -18.64 28.14 14.91
C LEU A 177 -19.86 28.44 14.04
N ILE A 178 -20.04 27.68 12.95
CA ILE A 178 -21.20 27.81 12.04
C ILE A 178 -22.52 27.58 12.79
N ILE A 179 -22.58 26.55 13.64
CA ILE A 179 -23.77 26.25 14.45
C ILE A 179 -24.08 27.39 15.43
N CYS A 180 -23.06 27.91 16.13
CA CYS A 180 -23.23 29.03 17.06
C CYS A 180 -23.77 30.28 16.36
N ILE A 181 -23.24 30.61 15.18
CA ILE A 181 -23.71 31.73 14.36
C ILE A 181 -25.17 31.49 13.94
N GLY A 182 -25.51 30.28 13.46
CA GLY A 182 -26.87 29.92 13.07
C GLY A 182 -27.87 30.08 14.21
N VAL A 183 -27.54 29.58 15.41
CA VAL A 183 -28.37 29.72 16.61
C VAL A 183 -28.52 31.19 17.02
N PHE A 184 -27.44 31.96 16.98
CA PHE A 184 -27.48 33.39 17.29
C PHE A 184 -28.35 34.17 16.29
N CYS A 185 -28.22 33.89 15.00
CA CYS A 185 -29.08 34.47 13.96
C CYS A 185 -30.56 34.12 14.19
N LEU A 186 -30.87 32.85 14.52
CA LEU A 186 -32.23 32.43 14.87
C LEU A 186 -32.76 33.17 16.11
N PHE A 187 -31.93 33.34 17.14
CA PHE A 187 -32.29 34.11 18.33
C PHE A 187 -32.61 35.56 17.97
N LEU A 188 -31.77 36.23 17.19
CA LEU A 188 -32.02 37.59 16.72
C LEU A 188 -33.33 37.70 15.92
N ILE A 189 -33.60 36.72 15.03
CA ILE A 189 -34.86 36.66 14.27
C ILE A 189 -36.06 36.49 15.21
N CYS A 190 -35.97 35.58 16.19
CA CYS A 190 -37.00 35.37 17.21
C CYS A 190 -37.25 36.63 18.05
N CYS A 191 -36.20 37.31 18.52
CA CYS A 191 -36.32 38.57 19.25
C CYS A 191 -36.97 39.67 18.42
N ARG A 192 -36.61 39.80 17.13
CA ARG A 192 -37.25 40.77 16.23
C ARG A 192 -38.73 40.43 16.02
N LYS A 193 -39.08 39.15 15.86
CA LYS A 193 -40.47 38.68 15.72
C LYS A 193 -41.28 38.90 17.00
N GLN A 194 -40.69 38.66 18.17
CA GLN A 194 -41.31 38.91 19.48
C GLN A 194 -41.50 40.41 19.73
N LYS A 195 -40.51 41.25 19.43
CA LYS A 195 -40.64 42.72 19.50
C LYS A 195 -41.73 43.23 18.56
N ARG A 196 -41.84 42.67 17.36
CA ARG A 196 -42.94 42.97 16.41
C ARG A 196 -44.30 42.59 17.00
N ARG A 197 -44.45 41.37 17.54
CA ARG A 197 -45.67 40.94 18.26
C ARG A 197 -46.02 41.84 19.45
N ASN A 198 -45.03 42.29 20.23
CA ASN A 198 -45.25 43.20 21.36
C ASN A 198 -45.69 44.60 20.90
N ARG A 199 -45.15 45.10 19.77
CA ARG A 199 -45.63 46.35 19.16
C ARG A 199 -47.08 46.23 18.70
N GLU A 200 -47.41 45.13 18.02
CA GLU A 200 -48.79 44.84 17.57
C GLU A 200 -49.77 44.74 18.75
N ARG A 201 -49.38 44.09 19.86
CA ARG A 201 -50.17 44.07 21.12
C ARG A 201 -50.33 45.45 21.76
N SER A 202 -49.26 46.25 21.81
CA SER A 202 -49.30 47.60 22.40
C SER A 202 -50.18 48.59 21.62
N ILE A 203 -50.27 48.41 20.29
CA ILE A 203 -51.14 49.19 19.41
C ILE A 203 -52.59 48.75 19.62
N ALA A 204 -52.87 47.45 19.72
CA ALA A 204 -54.20 46.94 20.07
C ALA A 204 -54.69 47.45 21.44
N THR A 205 -53.83 47.49 22.45
CA THR A 205 -54.21 48.01 23.79
C THR A 205 -54.35 49.53 23.84
N LYS A 206 -53.63 50.30 23.00
CA LYS A 206 -53.78 51.77 22.91
C LYS A 206 -54.99 52.19 22.08
N SER A 207 -55.43 51.37 21.13
CA SER A 207 -56.64 51.62 20.35
C SER A 207 -57.91 51.19 21.09
N SER A 208 -57.81 50.33 22.09
CA SER A 208 -58.95 49.95 22.95
C SER A 208 -59.20 50.87 24.16
N SER A 209 -58.37 51.89 24.39
CA SER A 209 -58.51 52.83 25.54
C SER A 209 -59.10 54.20 25.15
N LEU A 210 -59.55 54.36 23.91
CA LEU A 210 -60.31 55.52 23.42
C LEU A 210 -61.63 54.98 22.85
N ILE A 211 -62.75 55.50 23.33
CA ILE A 211 -64.14 55.10 23.07
C ILE A 211 -64.70 54.13 24.13
N ASN A 212 -65.13 54.72 25.24
CA ASN A 212 -66.21 54.21 26.09
C ASN A 212 -67.56 54.72 25.51
N PRO A 213 -68.70 54.12 25.88
CA PRO A 213 -69.65 53.59 24.91
C PRO A 213 -71.05 54.19 25.09
N SER A 214 -71.74 54.50 23.99
CA SER A 214 -73.19 54.64 24.01
C SER A 214 -73.76 54.59 22.59
N LEU A 215 -74.75 53.72 22.43
CA LEU A 215 -75.67 53.56 21.28
C LEU A 215 -74.98 53.01 20.00
N LEU A 216 -75.38 51.89 19.42
CA LEU A 216 -76.72 51.36 19.17
C LEU A 216 -76.58 49.90 18.67
N GLU A 217 -77.51 49.02 19.05
CA GLU A 217 -77.79 47.73 18.37
C GLU A 217 -77.99 47.97 16.86
N ASP A 218 -77.70 47.08 15.91
CA ASP A 218 -78.16 45.70 15.81
C ASP A 218 -77.55 45.04 14.53
N SER A 219 -77.63 43.71 14.45
CA SER A 219 -77.66 42.86 13.24
C SER A 219 -76.38 42.40 12.48
N LYS A 220 -76.09 41.10 12.69
CA LYS A 220 -76.09 39.95 11.74
C LYS A 220 -74.92 39.63 10.78
N GLN A 221 -74.50 38.35 10.91
CA GLN A 221 -74.12 37.33 9.89
C GLN A 221 -72.86 37.62 9.03
N GLN A 222 -71.89 36.73 8.76
CA GLN A 222 -71.91 35.29 8.48
C GLN A 222 -70.46 34.70 8.45
N SER A 223 -70.33 33.41 8.77
CA SER A 223 -69.27 32.40 8.49
C SER A 223 -68.61 32.48 7.07
N PRO A 224 -67.50 31.75 6.70
CA PRO A 224 -67.09 30.44 7.25
C PRO A 224 -65.60 29.97 7.28
N HIS A 225 -65.42 28.88 8.06
CA HIS A 225 -64.58 27.66 7.90
C HIS A 225 -63.06 27.81 7.62
N SER A 226 -62.11 27.04 8.19
CA SER A 226 -62.06 25.63 8.65
C SER A 226 -60.72 25.44 9.45
N PHE A 227 -60.67 24.71 10.58
CA PHE A 227 -60.36 23.25 10.72
C PHE A 227 -58.92 22.91 10.21
N ILE A 228 -57.95 22.28 10.92
CA ILE A 228 -57.94 21.22 11.94
C ILE A 228 -56.62 21.25 12.75
N THR A 229 -56.74 20.91 14.03
CA THR A 229 -55.67 20.51 14.96
C THR A 229 -55.34 19.02 14.85
N ASP A 230 -54.09 18.69 15.20
CA ASP A 230 -53.73 17.59 16.11
C ASP A 230 -53.10 16.27 15.64
N CYS A 231 -52.08 15.96 16.45
CA CYS A 231 -51.71 14.70 17.09
C CYS A 231 -51.04 13.56 16.31
N ASN A 232 -49.82 13.26 16.81
CA ASN A 232 -49.24 11.94 17.03
C ASN A 232 -49.14 10.96 15.86
N GLY A 233 -47.90 10.66 15.46
CA GLY A 233 -47.60 9.53 14.58
C GLY A 233 -46.22 8.93 14.89
N LYS A 234 -46.15 8.12 15.95
CA LYS A 234 -45.05 7.17 16.16
C LYS A 234 -45.38 5.87 15.41
N SER A 235 -44.33 5.20 14.97
CA SER A 235 -44.18 3.76 14.69
C SER A 235 -44.28 3.28 13.23
N SER A 236 -43.12 2.81 12.76
CA SER A 236 -42.84 1.52 12.09
C SER A 236 -43.71 1.04 10.93
N LEU A 237 -43.04 0.66 9.82
CA LEU A 237 -43.23 -0.62 9.13
C LEU A 237 -42.16 -0.81 8.04
N LEU A 238 -41.39 -1.89 8.15
CA LEU A 238 -40.68 -2.57 7.06
C LEU A 238 -41.55 -3.77 6.67
N PRO A 239 -41.79 -4.06 5.37
CA PRO A 239 -42.42 -5.30 4.94
C PRO A 239 -41.37 -6.37 4.55
N PRO A 240 -41.78 -7.65 4.49
CA PRO A 240 -40.90 -8.78 4.26
C PRO A 240 -40.76 -9.10 2.76
N LEU A 241 -39.65 -9.73 2.38
CA LEU A 241 -39.56 -10.48 1.13
C LEU A 241 -38.97 -11.86 1.40
N ARG A 242 -39.56 -12.80 0.65
CA ARG A 242 -39.50 -14.26 0.68
C ARG A 242 -38.10 -14.86 0.70
#